data_AF-A0A932A2E8-F1
#
_entry.id   AF-A0A932A2E8-F1
#
_cell.length_a   1.000
_cell.length_b   1.000
_cell.length_c   1.000
_cell.angle_alpha   90.00
_cell.angle_beta   90.00
_cell.angle_gamma   90.00
#
_symmetry.space_group_name_H-M   'P 1'
#
loop_
_entity.id
_entity.type
_entity.pdbx_description
1 polymer ?
#
loop_
_entity_poly.entity_id
_entity_poly.type
_entity_poly.pdbx_seq_one_letter_code
_entity_poly.pdbx_strand_id
1 'polypeptide(L)'
;MAEQTIPLTFGRPSDPAFFNPTDWLTYAKSLGKFKKWEPVDCCILTFNYDWFKLLKKTLTLHSKQDRHIHIFKVGTKKIAGHFVSVGGSKSGAELEVLTVLGIKKFVAIGSAGSLQKHIVTGDICLPTKAIRDEGTSYHYQSPSKYSYPN
;
A
#
# COMPACT_ATOMS: atom_id res chain seq x y z
N MET A 1 -34.80 27.40 -3.91
CA MET A 1 -34.21 26.04 -3.89
C MET A 1 -33.77 25.78 -2.47
N ALA A 2 -34.23 24.71 -1.82
CA ALA A 2 -33.86 24.42 -0.44
C ALA A 2 -32.36 24.06 -0.39
N GLU A 3 -31.64 24.69 0.55
CA GLU A 3 -30.22 24.45 0.78
C GLU A 3 -30.04 23.04 1.36
N GLN A 4 -29.69 22.09 0.48
CA GLN A 4 -29.48 20.70 0.88
C GLN A 4 -28.10 20.60 1.52
N THR A 5 -28.04 20.73 2.84
CA THR A 5 -26.81 20.51 3.61
C THR A 5 -26.52 19.01 3.63
N ILE A 6 -25.49 18.59 2.89
CA ILE A 6 -24.90 17.26 3.08
C ILE A 6 -24.00 17.39 4.31
N PRO A 7 -24.35 16.81 5.47
CA PRO A 7 -23.46 16.87 6.61
C PRO A 7 -22.15 16.18 6.23
N LEU A 8 -21.04 16.91 6.34
CA LEU A 8 -19.66 16.40 6.14
C LEU A 8 -19.39 15.13 6.96
N THR A 9 -20.14 14.95 8.05
CA THR A 9 -20.08 13.79 8.94
C THR A 9 -21.45 13.11 9.01
N PHE A 10 -21.86 12.44 7.94
CA PHE A 10 -22.91 11.43 8.06
C PHE A 10 -22.28 10.13 8.57
N GLY A 11 -22.61 9.72 9.79
CA GLY A 11 -22.02 8.55 10.47
C GLY A 11 -20.83 8.88 11.38
N ARG A 12 -20.46 7.90 12.22
CA ARG A 12 -19.25 7.94 13.07
C ARG A 12 -18.10 7.24 12.34
N PRO A 13 -16.83 7.65 12.54
CA PRO A 13 -15.67 6.92 12.02
C PRO A 13 -15.58 5.44 12.45
N SER A 14 -16.30 5.08 13.52
CA SER A 14 -16.42 3.70 14.03
C SER A 14 -17.54 2.89 13.37
N ASP A 15 -18.41 3.51 12.59
CA ASP A 15 -19.49 2.79 11.92
C ASP A 15 -18.90 1.91 10.81
N PRO A 16 -19.53 0.77 10.47
CA PRO A 16 -19.03 -0.12 9.43
C PRO A 16 -18.82 0.63 8.11
N ALA A 17 -17.70 0.35 7.45
CA ALA A 17 -17.45 0.90 6.13
C ALA A 17 -18.58 0.46 5.18
N PHE A 18 -19.20 1.43 4.49
CA PHE A 18 -20.20 1.16 3.45
C PHE A 18 -19.61 0.31 2.32
N PHE A 19 -18.30 0.43 2.11
CA PHE A 19 -17.56 -0.27 1.07
C PHE A 19 -16.30 -0.89 1.65
N ASN A 20 -16.21 -2.23 1.60
CA ASN A 20 -15.08 -2.98 2.11
C ASN A 20 -14.10 -3.34 0.98
N PRO A 21 -12.83 -3.64 1.30
CA PRO A 21 -11.84 -4.02 0.29
C PRO A 21 -12.22 -5.31 -0.48
N THR A 22 -13.01 -6.20 0.15
CA THR A 22 -13.63 -7.37 -0.49
C THR A 22 -14.65 -7.02 -1.56
N ASP A 23 -15.41 -5.95 -1.35
CA ASP A 23 -16.42 -5.47 -2.30
C ASP A 23 -15.72 -4.92 -3.55
N TRP A 24 -14.62 -4.19 -3.37
CA TRP A 24 -13.75 -3.77 -4.47
C TRP A 24 -13.19 -4.93 -5.26
N LEU A 25 -12.66 -5.96 -4.59
CA LEU A 25 -12.12 -7.13 -5.28
C LEU A 25 -13.18 -7.89 -6.07
N THR A 26 -14.39 -7.99 -5.53
CA THR A 26 -15.54 -8.61 -6.22
C THR A 26 -15.91 -7.81 -7.47
N TYR A 27 -16.00 -6.49 -7.35
CA TYR A 27 -16.24 -5.59 -8.48
C TYR A 27 -15.10 -5.63 -9.52
N ALA A 28 -13.84 -5.61 -9.08
CA ALA A 28 -12.70 -5.69 -9.99
C ALA A 28 -12.69 -7.00 -10.79
N LYS A 29 -13.06 -8.12 -10.14
CA LYS A 29 -13.24 -9.42 -10.80
C LYS A 29 -14.38 -9.42 -11.82
N SER A 30 -15.51 -8.78 -11.52
CA SER A 30 -16.62 -8.67 -12.48
C SER A 30 -16.25 -7.86 -13.73
N LEU A 31 -15.36 -6.88 -13.58
CA LEU A 31 -14.73 -6.16 -14.70
C LEU A 31 -13.62 -6.96 -15.41
N GLY A 32 -13.37 -8.21 -15.00
CA GLY A 32 -12.34 -9.07 -15.58
C GLY A 32 -10.90 -8.77 -15.14
N LYS A 33 -10.69 -7.97 -14.10
CA LYS A 33 -9.38 -7.82 -13.43
C LYS A 33 -9.15 -8.98 -12.45
N PHE A 34 -7.90 -9.22 -12.05
CA PHE A 34 -7.55 -10.25 -11.05
C PHE A 34 -8.07 -11.68 -11.33
N LYS A 35 -8.20 -12.08 -12.60
CA LYS A 35 -8.72 -13.42 -13.00
C LYS A 35 -7.87 -14.59 -12.50
N LYS A 36 -6.56 -14.39 -12.33
CA LYS A 36 -5.60 -15.40 -11.88
C LYS A 36 -4.72 -14.78 -10.80
N TRP A 37 -5.23 -14.70 -9.58
CA TRP A 37 -4.42 -14.31 -8.43
C TRP A 37 -3.59 -15.49 -7.94
N GLU A 38 -2.29 -15.30 -7.77
CA GLU A 38 -1.42 -16.25 -7.10
C GLU A 38 -1.14 -15.81 -5.65
N PRO A 39 -1.56 -16.58 -4.64
CA PRO A 39 -1.33 -16.23 -3.25
C PRO A 39 0.16 -16.13 -2.90
N VAL A 40 0.56 -14.98 -2.38
CA VAL A 40 1.90 -14.71 -1.82
C VAL A 40 1.73 -13.97 -0.49
N ASP A 41 2.66 -14.18 0.46
CA ASP A 41 2.57 -13.62 1.80
C ASP A 41 3.28 -12.27 1.96
N CYS A 42 4.13 -11.90 1.00
CA CYS A 42 5.00 -10.73 1.06
C CYS A 42 4.88 -9.87 -0.19
N CYS A 43 4.89 -8.55 -0.01
CA CYS A 43 4.87 -7.56 -1.08
C CYS A 43 5.94 -6.48 -0.89
N ILE A 44 6.72 -6.21 -1.94
CA ILE A 44 7.56 -5.02 -2.03
C ILE A 44 6.72 -3.88 -2.60
N LEU A 45 6.62 -2.78 -1.85
CA LEU A 45 5.95 -1.56 -2.26
C LEU A 45 6.95 -0.58 -2.85
N THR A 46 6.59 0.08 -3.96
CA THR A 46 7.38 1.14 -4.59
C THR A 46 6.48 2.32 -4.92
N PHE A 47 7.00 3.55 -4.76
CA PHE A 47 6.19 4.78 -4.85
C PHE A 47 6.40 5.56 -6.15
N ASN A 48 7.31 5.14 -7.01
CA ASN A 48 7.49 5.72 -8.35
C ASN A 48 7.78 4.63 -9.38
N TYR A 49 7.64 5.00 -10.65
CA TYR A 49 7.82 4.05 -11.75
C TYR A 49 9.26 3.58 -11.92
N ASP A 50 10.25 4.37 -11.49
CA ASP A 50 11.67 4.03 -11.64
C ASP A 50 12.11 2.96 -10.64
N TRP A 51 11.63 3.01 -9.39
CA TRP A 51 11.81 1.93 -8.42
C TRP A 51 11.14 0.64 -8.90
N PHE A 52 9.94 0.74 -9.50
CA PHE A 52 9.25 -0.44 -10.04
C PHE A 52 9.96 -1.02 -11.29
N LYS A 53 10.56 -0.17 -12.13
CA LYS A 53 11.46 -0.59 -13.22
C LYS A 53 12.69 -1.30 -12.66
N LEU A 54 13.28 -0.78 -11.58
CA LEU A 54 14.43 -1.39 -10.95
C LEU A 54 14.08 -2.79 -10.43
N LEU A 55 12.95 -2.96 -9.74
CA LEU A 55 12.48 -4.30 -9.33
C LEU A 55 12.36 -5.26 -10.52
N LYS A 56 11.80 -4.80 -11.65
CA LYS A 56 11.69 -5.60 -12.87
C LYS A 56 13.03 -5.97 -13.51
N LYS A 57 14.06 -5.15 -13.33
CA LYS A 57 15.42 -5.41 -13.81
C LYS A 57 16.20 -6.33 -12.86
N THR A 58 16.00 -6.17 -11.57
CA THR A 58 16.77 -6.87 -10.52
C THR A 58 16.19 -8.24 -10.21
N LEU A 59 14.87 -8.39 -10.23
CA LEU A 59 14.19 -9.64 -9.86
C LEU A 59 13.62 -10.36 -11.07
N THR A 60 13.63 -11.69 -11.02
CA THR A 60 13.03 -12.51 -12.07
C THR A 60 11.51 -12.41 -12.02
N LEU A 61 10.91 -11.84 -13.06
CA LEU A 61 9.45 -11.80 -13.21
C LEU A 61 8.89 -13.22 -13.34
N HIS A 62 7.93 -13.57 -12.47
CA HIS A 62 7.20 -14.83 -12.54
C HIS A 62 5.88 -14.68 -13.30
N SER A 63 5.06 -13.69 -12.92
CA SER A 63 3.76 -13.46 -13.53
C SER A 63 3.30 -12.01 -13.34
N LYS A 64 2.42 -11.54 -14.22
CA LYS A 64 1.74 -10.24 -14.08
C LYS A 64 0.32 -10.49 -13.58
N GLN A 65 -0.05 -9.90 -12.46
CA GLN A 65 -1.36 -10.10 -11.81
C GLN A 65 -2.34 -9.00 -12.23
N ASP A 66 -1.84 -7.77 -12.31
CA ASP A 66 -2.51 -6.59 -12.82
C ASP A 66 -1.46 -5.57 -13.35
N ARG A 67 -1.90 -4.43 -13.89
CA ARG A 67 -1.06 -3.32 -14.37
C ARG A 67 -0.03 -2.86 -13.34
N HIS A 68 -0.37 -2.89 -12.05
CA HIS A 68 0.47 -2.39 -10.97
C HIS A 68 0.98 -3.48 -10.02
N ILE A 69 0.61 -4.75 -10.22
CA ILE A 69 0.98 -5.86 -9.31
C ILE A 69 1.60 -6.99 -10.12
N HIS A 70 2.85 -7.30 -9.83
CA HIS A 70 3.61 -8.36 -10.47
C HIS A 70 4.11 -9.35 -9.40
N ILE A 71 4.21 -10.63 -9.73
CA ILE A 71 4.88 -11.63 -8.89
C ILE A 71 6.30 -11.83 -9.41
N PHE A 72 7.26 -11.78 -8.50
CA PHE A 72 8.68 -12.01 -8.76
C PHE A 72 9.17 -13.24 -8.00
N LYS A 73 10.19 -13.90 -8.53
CA LYS A 73 10.91 -14.98 -7.86
C LYS A 73 12.14 -14.41 -7.16
N VAL A 74 12.29 -14.74 -5.87
CA VAL A 74 13.45 -14.39 -5.04
C VAL A 74 13.93 -15.65 -4.35
N GLY A 75 15.03 -16.22 -4.85
CA GLY A 75 15.48 -17.56 -4.47
C GLY A 75 14.40 -18.60 -4.78
N THR A 76 13.95 -19.32 -3.75
CA THR A 76 12.86 -20.31 -3.85
C THR A 76 11.47 -19.71 -3.60
N LYS A 77 11.38 -18.46 -3.13
CA LYS A 77 10.12 -17.79 -2.78
C LYS A 77 9.56 -16.97 -3.94
N LYS A 78 8.26 -16.73 -3.88
CA LYS A 78 7.56 -15.76 -4.71
C LYS A 78 7.08 -14.60 -3.85
N ILE A 79 7.25 -13.39 -4.35
CA ILE A 79 6.83 -12.16 -3.68
C ILE A 79 6.06 -11.29 -4.66
N ALA A 80 5.08 -10.54 -4.17
CA ALA A 80 4.47 -9.48 -4.94
C ALA A 80 5.42 -8.27 -4.99
N GLY A 81 5.39 -7.55 -6.11
CA GLY A 81 5.85 -6.18 -6.19
C GLY A 81 4.68 -5.31 -6.65
N HIS A 82 4.44 -4.23 -5.92
CA HIS A 82 3.36 -3.29 -6.21
C HIS A 82 3.91 -1.87 -6.38
N PHE A 83 3.47 -1.22 -7.45
CA PHE A 83 3.56 0.23 -7.59
C PHE A 83 2.36 0.87 -6.87
N VAL A 84 2.61 1.34 -5.64
CA VAL A 84 1.60 1.96 -4.77
C VAL A 84 1.53 3.45 -5.03
N SER A 85 0.34 4.01 -4.92
CA SER A 85 0.09 5.44 -5.06
C SER A 85 0.69 6.24 -3.90
N VAL A 86 1.14 7.47 -4.18
CA VAL A 86 1.63 8.40 -3.15
C VAL A 86 0.46 8.98 -2.34
N GLY A 87 0.62 9.03 -1.01
CA GLY A 87 -0.35 9.61 -0.07
C GLY A 87 -0.99 8.57 0.85
N GLY A 88 -1.20 8.95 2.13
CA GLY A 88 -1.70 8.06 3.19
C GLY A 88 -3.02 7.38 2.82
N SER A 89 -4.05 8.16 2.45
CA SER A 89 -5.39 7.61 2.18
C SER A 89 -5.41 6.63 1.01
N LYS A 90 -4.73 6.97 -0.08
CA LYS A 90 -4.75 6.15 -1.30
C LYS A 90 -3.91 4.89 -1.13
N SER A 91 -2.71 5.00 -0.55
CA SER A 91 -1.88 3.84 -0.24
C SER A 91 -2.55 2.92 0.79
N GLY A 92 -3.21 3.47 1.80
CA GLY A 92 -4.01 2.72 2.78
C GLY A 92 -5.06 1.83 2.10
N ALA A 93 -5.88 2.40 1.23
CA ALA A 93 -6.88 1.63 0.48
C ALA A 93 -6.27 0.53 -0.42
N GLU A 94 -5.09 0.77 -1.01
CA GLU A 94 -4.38 -0.24 -1.79
C GLU A 94 -3.83 -1.36 -0.89
N LEU A 95 -3.28 -1.02 0.28
CA LEU A 95 -2.79 -1.97 1.28
C LEU A 95 -3.92 -2.85 1.84
N GLU A 96 -5.10 -2.29 2.05
CA GLU A 96 -6.29 -3.06 2.44
C GLU A 96 -6.64 -4.14 1.40
N VAL A 97 -6.65 -3.79 0.12
CA VAL A 97 -6.91 -4.73 -0.97
C VAL A 97 -5.83 -5.81 -1.04
N LEU A 98 -4.55 -5.42 -0.91
CA LEU A 98 -3.43 -6.37 -0.86
C LEU A 98 -3.55 -7.32 0.35
N THR A 99 -4.03 -6.83 1.49
CA THR A 99 -4.27 -7.63 2.69
C THR A 99 -5.36 -8.68 2.45
N VAL A 100 -6.47 -8.31 1.80
CA VAL A 100 -7.53 -9.26 1.43
C VAL A 100 -7.05 -10.27 0.38
N LEU A 101 -6.10 -9.89 -0.48
CA LEU A 101 -5.42 -10.81 -1.39
C LEU A 101 -4.46 -11.79 -0.67
N GLY A 102 -4.29 -11.67 0.64
CA GLY A 102 -3.53 -12.61 1.48
C GLY A 102 -2.11 -12.19 1.79
N ILE A 103 -1.69 -10.97 1.39
CA ILE A 103 -0.39 -10.42 1.75
C ILE A 103 -0.40 -10.03 3.23
N LYS A 104 0.63 -10.44 3.96
CA LYS A 104 0.78 -10.21 5.41
C LYS A 104 2.00 -9.36 5.74
N LYS A 105 2.98 -9.29 4.84
CA LYS A 105 4.25 -8.61 5.03
C LYS A 105 4.47 -7.60 3.92
N PHE A 106 4.85 -6.39 4.29
CA PHE A 106 5.11 -5.30 3.35
C PHE A 106 6.52 -4.78 3.56
N VAL A 107 7.26 -4.63 2.47
CA VAL A 107 8.58 -3.97 2.46
C VAL A 107 8.48 -2.76 1.55
N ALA A 108 8.49 -1.57 2.13
CA ALA A 108 8.45 -0.33 1.37
C ALA A 108 9.86 0.08 0.95
N ILE A 109 10.07 0.29 -0.36
CA ILE A 109 11.33 0.79 -0.93
C ILE A 109 11.05 2.09 -1.66
N GLY A 110 11.83 3.11 -1.33
CA GLY A 110 11.72 4.43 -1.92
C GLY A 110 12.85 5.34 -1.50
N SER A 111 12.67 6.62 -1.79
CA SER A 111 13.58 7.70 -1.41
C SER A 111 12.89 8.64 -0.44
N ALA A 112 13.67 9.24 0.47
CA ALA A 112 13.19 10.27 1.40
C ALA A 112 14.19 11.42 1.47
N GLY A 113 13.70 12.61 1.81
CA GLY A 113 14.55 13.74 2.19
C GLY A 113 15.07 13.57 3.62
N SER A 114 16.28 14.06 3.89
CA SER A 114 16.85 14.07 5.23
C SER A 114 16.59 15.41 5.94
N LEU A 115 16.26 15.34 7.24
CA LEU A 115 16.28 16.48 8.16
C LEU A 115 17.58 16.56 8.97
N GLN A 116 18.46 15.58 8.82
CA GLN A 116 19.70 15.45 9.55
C GLN A 116 20.88 15.78 8.63
N LYS A 117 21.70 16.76 9.01
CA LYS A 117 22.82 17.26 8.18
C LYS A 117 23.87 16.21 7.84
N HIS A 118 24.00 15.16 8.64
CA HIS A 118 24.99 14.09 8.44
C HIS A 118 24.51 12.97 7.53
N ILE A 119 23.21 12.90 7.22
CA ILE A 119 22.66 11.91 6.28
C ILE A 119 22.67 12.56 4.89
N VAL A 120 23.38 11.94 3.96
CA VAL A 120 23.62 12.46 2.61
C VAL A 120 22.86 11.65 1.56
N THR A 121 22.73 12.19 0.35
CA THR A 121 22.12 11.47 -0.77
C THR A 121 22.88 10.18 -1.05
N GLY A 122 22.14 9.06 -1.10
CA GLY A 122 22.71 7.73 -1.31
C GLY A 122 22.79 6.89 -0.04
N ASP A 123 22.68 7.50 1.15
CA ASP A 123 22.61 6.76 2.40
C ASP A 123 21.36 5.88 2.47
N ILE A 124 21.53 4.66 2.96
CA ILE A 124 20.44 3.72 3.17
C ILE A 124 19.95 3.87 4.61
N CYS A 125 18.68 4.26 4.75
CA CYS A 125 18.01 4.34 6.04
C CYS A 125 17.04 3.16 6.19
N LEU A 126 17.09 2.49 7.35
CA LEU A 126 16.07 1.52 7.77
C LEU A 126 15.21 2.16 8.88
N PRO A 127 14.01 2.68 8.56
CA PRO A 127 13.15 3.30 9.56
C PRO A 127 12.67 2.26 10.57
N THR A 128 12.88 2.52 11.86
CA THR A 128 12.36 1.68 12.96
C THR A 128 11.05 2.22 13.54
N LYS A 129 10.63 3.42 13.12
CA LYS A 129 9.35 4.06 13.45
C LYS A 129 9.05 5.19 12.46
N ALA A 130 7.79 5.60 12.37
CA ALA A 130 7.34 6.73 11.55
C ALA A 130 6.51 7.72 12.38
N ILE A 131 6.62 9.03 12.11
CA ILE A 131 5.71 10.05 12.67
C ILE A 131 4.38 9.97 11.93
N ARG A 132 3.27 10.00 12.67
CA ARG A 132 1.91 9.91 12.13
C ARG A 132 1.33 11.31 11.86
N ASP A 133 1.79 11.98 10.81
CA ASP A 133 1.35 13.34 10.43
C ASP A 133 0.49 13.36 9.15
N GLU A 134 -0.15 12.22 8.84
CA GLU A 134 -0.85 12.00 7.55
C GLU A 134 -2.37 11.82 7.67
N GLY A 135 -2.91 11.68 8.88
CA GLY A 135 -4.34 11.58 9.15
C GLY A 135 -4.95 10.18 8.94
N THR A 136 -4.56 9.44 7.89
CA THR A 136 -5.15 8.13 7.55
C THR A 136 -4.91 7.07 8.62
N SER A 137 -3.70 7.02 9.20
CA SER A 137 -3.36 5.99 10.19
C SER A 137 -4.24 6.03 11.44
N TYR A 138 -4.83 7.18 11.77
CA TYR A 138 -5.75 7.35 12.91
C TYR A 138 -7.07 6.59 12.76
N HIS A 139 -7.38 6.11 11.56
CA HIS A 139 -8.50 5.22 11.31
C HIS A 139 -8.18 3.74 11.59
N TYR A 140 -6.89 3.38 11.73
CA TYR A 140 -6.45 1.98 11.92
C TYR A 140 -5.83 1.70 13.28
N GLN A 141 -5.32 2.74 13.96
CA GLN A 141 -4.66 2.62 15.26
C GLN A 141 -4.99 3.83 16.13
N SER A 142 -5.14 3.61 17.45
CA SER A 142 -5.36 4.67 18.43
C SER A 142 -4.35 5.81 18.27
N PRO A 143 -4.76 7.08 18.51
CA PRO A 143 -3.88 8.23 18.34
C PRO A 143 -2.56 8.10 19.09
N SER A 144 -1.44 8.31 18.38
CA SER A 144 -0.09 8.34 18.94
C SER A 144 0.85 9.12 18.03
N LYS A 145 1.99 9.58 18.56
CA LYS A 145 3.00 10.31 17.78
C LYS A 145 3.70 9.42 16.76
N TYR A 146 3.94 8.15 17.11
CA TYR A 146 4.72 7.23 16.31
C TYR A 146 3.92 5.97 15.98
N SER A 147 4.15 5.41 14.78
CA SER A 147 3.83 4.03 14.45
C SER A 147 5.13 3.22 14.33
N TYR A 148 5.04 1.92 14.59
CA TYR A 148 6.16 0.99 14.58
C TYR A 148 5.87 -0.17 13.60
N PRO A 149 6.89 -0.69 12.89
CA PRO A 149 6.74 -1.94 12.16
C PRO A 149 6.41 -3.08 13.14
N ASN A 150 5.58 -4.03 12.70
CA ASN A 150 5.11 -5.16 13.49
C ASN A 150 6.01 -6.40 13.36
#